data_AF-A0A2S8ZL16-F1
#
_entry.id   AF-A0A2S8ZL16-F1
#
_cell.length_a   1.000
_cell.length_b   1.000
_cell.length_c   1.000
_cell.angle_alpha   90.00
_cell.angle_beta   90.00
_cell.angle_gamma   90.00
#
_symmetry.space_group_name_H-M   'P 1'
#
loop_
_entity.id
_entity.type
_entity.pdbx_description
1 polymer ?
#
loop_
_entity_poly.entity_id
_entity_poly.type
_entity_poly.pdbx_seq_one_letter_code
_entity_poly.pdbx_strand_id
1 'polypeptide(L)'
;MKKFVIIFFSATSLICCQNKEKNKTAENINKDIDLIKKHMKLQEKIELSENDTNTLNQYKLTDKDLELGGELTLQGLKENGYQVPENSSFSKQIKDVFETQEDCSCTSIKEHQNFTTYFVNPSQEQNIKQTEFDYTYDHIYVYSNLKILSDLPLLNDIAEIKNNNLKINLNQNIIARNKYLFNNSKGDLAWLLIHDKDFLKTLLINFGFDKEEKINEIILNDLFQEYSKETPESSQKIGNILFVKNCEGKLSIRKNLLKYIEKNTSKNNDKYISALSNYVIDILYNDSIKSPFSPDEKAEIIANISNIEIPAFNQYKGLSTDSWNSQATTLFYLQNKNTMNHPEVLEILKKHNYFGYPFLKKYIESGDLQNESTTPPQDDDYQ
;
A
#
# COMPACT_ATOMS: atom_id res chain seq x y z
N MET A 1 -8.46 -49.81 -55.71
CA MET A 1 -7.52 -49.57 -54.60
C MET A 1 -8.31 -49.17 -53.36
N LYS A 2 -8.37 -50.06 -52.37
CA LYS A 2 -8.56 -49.81 -50.93
C LYS A 2 -8.59 -51.18 -50.25
N LYS A 3 -7.46 -51.57 -49.66
CA LYS A 3 -7.30 -52.82 -48.91
C LYS A 3 -7.92 -52.61 -47.53
N PHE A 4 -8.92 -53.43 -47.20
CA PHE A 4 -9.40 -53.61 -45.84
C PHE A 4 -8.35 -54.41 -45.06
N VAL A 5 -7.91 -53.87 -43.93
CA VAL A 5 -7.07 -54.58 -42.97
C VAL A 5 -7.88 -54.71 -41.68
N ILE A 6 -8.28 -55.95 -41.40
CA ILE A 6 -8.85 -56.42 -40.14
C ILE A 6 -7.68 -56.55 -39.15
N ILE A 7 -7.74 -55.89 -37.99
CA ILE A 7 -6.82 -56.14 -36.89
C ILE A 7 -7.63 -56.51 -35.65
N PHE A 8 -7.24 -57.66 -35.12
CA PHE A 8 -7.81 -58.39 -34.00
C PHE A 8 -7.82 -57.57 -32.69
N PHE A 9 -8.94 -57.64 -31.98
CA PHE A 9 -9.06 -57.27 -30.58
C PHE A 9 -8.34 -58.34 -29.72
N SER A 10 -7.23 -57.97 -29.08
CA SER A 10 -6.64 -58.75 -27.99
C SER A 10 -7.07 -58.14 -26.66
N ALA A 11 -8.04 -58.77 -26.01
CA ALA A 11 -8.38 -58.49 -24.62
C ALA A 11 -7.28 -59.08 -23.72
N THR A 12 -6.39 -58.24 -23.19
CA THR A 12 -5.52 -58.59 -22.07
C THR A 12 -6.12 -58.03 -20.79
N SER A 13 -6.66 -58.95 -19.99
CA SER A 13 -6.93 -58.81 -18.57
C SER A 13 -5.66 -58.41 -17.82
N LEU A 14 -5.63 -57.17 -17.34
CA LEU A 14 -4.68 -56.70 -16.32
C LEU A 14 -5.48 -56.33 -15.06
N ILE A 15 -5.83 -57.36 -14.30
CA ILE A 15 -6.07 -57.22 -12.86
C ILE A 15 -4.74 -57.50 -12.18
N CYS A 16 -4.02 -56.45 -11.79
CA CYS A 16 -3.30 -56.41 -10.50
C CYS A 16 -2.63 -55.06 -10.24
N CYS A 17 -2.71 -54.66 -8.97
CA CYS A 17 -1.96 -53.59 -8.30
C CYS A 17 -2.40 -52.13 -8.51
N GLN A 18 -3.61 -51.79 -8.05
CA GLN A 18 -4.00 -50.41 -7.67
C GLN A 18 -4.15 -50.20 -6.15
N ASN A 19 -3.47 -50.99 -5.30
CA ASN A 19 -3.66 -50.94 -3.83
C ASN A 19 -2.47 -50.40 -3.02
N LYS A 20 -1.52 -49.67 -3.61
CA LYS A 20 -0.39 -49.10 -2.84
C LYS A 20 -0.28 -47.57 -2.82
N GLU A 21 -0.90 -46.83 -3.75
CA GLU A 21 -0.87 -45.36 -3.73
C GLU A 21 -2.09 -44.69 -3.06
N LYS A 22 -3.26 -45.34 -3.09
CA LYS A 22 -4.46 -44.81 -2.41
C LYS A 22 -4.31 -44.77 -0.88
N ASN A 23 -3.63 -45.76 -0.28
CA ASN A 23 -3.49 -45.83 1.19
C ASN A 23 -2.50 -44.81 1.77
N LYS A 24 -1.39 -44.51 1.08
CA LYS A 24 -0.44 -43.46 1.53
C LYS A 24 -1.02 -42.05 1.43
N THR A 25 -1.86 -41.80 0.41
CA THR A 25 -2.48 -40.48 0.20
C THR A 25 -3.63 -40.25 1.19
N ALA A 26 -4.45 -41.28 1.46
CA ALA A 26 -5.54 -41.19 2.42
C ALA A 26 -5.07 -41.14 3.89
N GLU A 27 -3.98 -41.84 4.25
CA GLU A 27 -3.41 -41.74 5.61
C GLU A 27 -2.78 -40.37 5.90
N ASN A 28 -2.08 -39.76 4.94
CA ASN A 28 -1.55 -38.41 5.11
C ASN A 28 -2.67 -37.36 5.20
N ILE A 29 -3.68 -37.43 4.32
CA ILE A 29 -4.84 -36.52 4.38
C ILE A 29 -5.61 -36.68 5.71
N ASN A 30 -5.79 -37.90 6.21
CA ASN A 30 -6.45 -38.13 7.51
C ASN A 30 -5.62 -37.61 8.70
N LYS A 31 -4.29 -37.77 8.65
CA LYS A 31 -3.39 -37.26 9.68
C LYS A 31 -3.39 -35.73 9.74
N ASP A 32 -3.52 -35.08 8.58
CA ASP A 32 -3.64 -33.63 8.50
C ASP A 32 -5.01 -33.15 9.02
N ILE A 33 -6.10 -33.87 8.72
CA ILE A 33 -7.45 -33.53 9.21
C ILE A 33 -7.56 -33.60 10.74
N ASP A 34 -7.01 -34.63 11.38
CA ASP A 34 -7.08 -34.73 12.85
C ASP A 34 -6.23 -33.65 13.54
N LEU A 35 -5.10 -33.26 12.93
CA LEU A 35 -4.31 -32.14 13.39
C LEU A 35 -5.06 -30.81 13.23
N ILE A 36 -5.71 -30.59 12.08
CA ILE A 36 -6.55 -29.41 11.84
C ILE A 36 -7.68 -29.35 12.86
N LYS A 37 -8.43 -30.44 13.10
CA LYS A 37 -9.48 -30.50 14.14
C LYS A 37 -8.94 -30.14 15.52
N LYS A 38 -7.75 -30.63 15.88
CA LYS A 38 -7.12 -30.32 17.15
C LYS A 38 -6.87 -28.82 17.28
N HIS A 39 -6.30 -28.18 16.26
CA HIS A 39 -6.03 -26.74 16.28
C HIS A 39 -7.32 -25.91 16.22
N MET A 40 -8.30 -26.28 15.38
CA MET A 40 -9.65 -25.67 15.39
C MET A 40 -10.25 -25.64 16.80
N LYS A 41 -10.12 -26.74 17.56
CA LYS A 41 -10.62 -26.82 18.94
C LYS A 41 -9.84 -25.95 19.92
N LEU A 42 -8.54 -25.76 19.72
CA LEU A 42 -7.73 -24.84 20.51
C LEU A 42 -8.14 -23.39 20.22
N GLN A 43 -8.41 -23.06 18.95
CA GLN A 43 -8.77 -21.72 18.51
C GLN A 43 -10.13 -21.24 19.03
N GLU A 44 -11.03 -22.14 19.44
CA GLU A 44 -12.26 -21.78 20.16
C GLU A 44 -12.00 -21.00 21.47
N LYS A 45 -10.76 -21.00 21.97
CA LYS A 45 -10.35 -20.32 23.21
C LYS A 45 -9.41 -19.12 22.97
N ILE A 46 -9.32 -18.61 21.74
CA ILE A 46 -8.52 -17.39 21.47
C ILE A 46 -9.10 -16.19 22.20
N GLU A 47 -10.42 -16.16 22.39
CA GLU A 47 -11.09 -15.21 23.27
C GLU A 47 -11.59 -15.92 24.53
N LEU A 48 -11.61 -15.19 25.64
CA LEU A 48 -12.28 -15.67 26.84
C LEU A 48 -13.80 -15.54 26.67
N SER A 49 -14.55 -16.52 27.16
CA SER A 49 -16.00 -16.38 27.25
C SER A 49 -16.37 -15.22 28.18
N GLU A 50 -17.56 -14.64 28.03
CA GLU A 50 -18.03 -13.51 28.87
C GLU A 50 -17.91 -13.77 30.39
N ASN A 51 -17.98 -15.04 30.82
CA ASN A 51 -17.91 -15.45 32.21
C ASN A 51 -16.52 -15.89 32.68
N ASP A 52 -15.52 -15.94 31.78
CA ASP A 52 -14.15 -16.34 32.10
C ASP A 52 -13.24 -15.11 32.11
N THR A 53 -12.66 -14.81 33.27
CA THR A 53 -11.71 -13.69 33.45
C THR A 53 -10.27 -14.17 33.60
N ASN A 54 -10.04 -15.49 33.57
CA ASN A 54 -8.71 -16.05 33.74
C ASN A 54 -7.99 -16.13 32.39
N THR A 55 -7.11 -15.17 32.13
CA THR A 55 -6.30 -15.09 30.90
C THR A 55 -5.38 -16.31 30.67
N LEU A 56 -5.15 -17.16 31.68
CA LEU A 56 -4.44 -18.44 31.50
C LEU A 56 -5.26 -19.48 30.71
N ASN A 57 -6.58 -19.31 30.63
CA ASN A 57 -7.47 -20.18 29.87
C ASN A 57 -7.50 -19.82 28.37
N GLN A 58 -6.94 -18.66 28.01
CA GLN A 58 -6.86 -18.19 26.63
C GLN A 58 -5.80 -18.97 25.86
N TYR A 59 -6.18 -19.47 24.69
CA TYR A 59 -5.24 -20.07 23.76
C TYR A 59 -4.47 -18.98 23.02
N LYS A 60 -3.14 -19.08 23.04
CA LYS A 60 -2.26 -18.23 22.24
C LYS A 60 -1.93 -18.96 20.95
N LEU A 61 -2.24 -18.33 19.82
CA LEU A 61 -1.89 -18.83 18.50
C LEU A 61 -0.38 -19.05 18.39
N THR A 62 -0.01 -20.01 17.57
CA THR A 62 1.37 -20.42 17.31
C THR A 62 1.65 -20.41 15.82
N ASP A 63 2.92 -20.45 15.44
CA ASP A 63 3.33 -20.63 14.04
C ASP A 63 2.62 -21.82 13.38
N LYS A 64 2.32 -22.87 14.17
CA LYS A 64 1.64 -24.05 13.62
C LYS A 64 0.20 -23.75 13.18
N ASP A 65 -0.49 -22.85 13.85
CA ASP A 65 -1.83 -22.41 13.46
C ASP A 65 -1.79 -21.69 12.11
N LEU A 66 -0.81 -20.78 11.94
CA LEU A 66 -0.61 -20.04 10.70
C LEU A 66 -0.17 -20.93 9.54
N GLU A 67 0.71 -21.90 9.79
CA GLU A 67 1.10 -22.88 8.78
C GLU A 67 -0.10 -23.69 8.25
N LEU A 68 -0.92 -24.23 9.16
CA LEU A 68 -2.15 -24.94 8.79
C LEU A 68 -3.11 -24.01 8.04
N GLY A 69 -3.26 -22.77 8.51
CA GLY A 69 -4.09 -21.77 7.88
C GLY A 69 -3.62 -21.42 6.46
N GLY A 70 -2.32 -21.22 6.26
CA GLY A 70 -1.72 -20.96 4.95
C GLY A 70 -1.94 -22.11 3.95
N GLU A 71 -1.81 -23.35 4.39
CA GLU A 71 -2.08 -24.54 3.56
C GLU A 71 -3.55 -24.58 3.09
N LEU A 72 -4.49 -24.33 4.02
CA LEU A 72 -5.92 -24.25 3.71
C LEU A 72 -6.24 -23.06 2.80
N THR A 73 -5.64 -21.90 3.04
CA THR A 73 -5.78 -20.72 2.16
C THR A 73 -5.31 -21.03 0.75
N LEU A 74 -4.16 -21.70 0.56
CA LEU A 74 -3.69 -22.09 -0.77
C LEU A 74 -4.67 -23.04 -1.47
N GLN A 75 -5.21 -24.01 -0.75
CA GLN A 75 -6.19 -24.93 -1.32
C GLN A 75 -7.47 -24.18 -1.74
N GLY A 76 -8.02 -23.33 -0.88
CA GLY A 76 -9.19 -22.50 -1.19
C GLY A 76 -8.95 -21.54 -2.36
N LEU A 77 -7.76 -20.96 -2.46
CA LEU A 77 -7.36 -20.12 -3.60
C LEU A 77 -7.39 -20.91 -4.92
N LYS A 78 -6.82 -22.12 -4.94
CA LYS A 78 -6.84 -22.99 -6.14
C LYS A 78 -8.25 -23.39 -6.55
N GLU A 79 -9.10 -23.72 -5.59
CA GLU A 79 -10.53 -24.02 -5.82
C GLU A 79 -11.26 -22.83 -6.45
N ASN A 80 -10.81 -21.60 -6.16
CA ASN A 80 -11.33 -20.36 -6.73
C ASN A 80 -10.55 -19.87 -7.97
N GLY A 81 -9.71 -20.71 -8.59
CA GLY A 81 -9.04 -20.41 -9.85
C GLY A 81 -7.79 -19.54 -9.75
N TYR A 82 -7.20 -19.39 -8.56
CA TYR A 82 -5.86 -18.82 -8.39
C TYR A 82 -4.81 -19.69 -9.10
N GLN A 83 -3.91 -19.05 -9.85
CA GLN A 83 -2.78 -19.74 -10.47
C GLN A 83 -1.53 -19.48 -9.65
N VAL A 84 -0.93 -20.54 -9.11
CA VAL A 84 0.29 -20.41 -8.30
C VAL A 84 1.42 -19.88 -9.18
N PRO A 85 2.02 -18.71 -8.88
CA PRO A 85 3.02 -18.09 -9.73
C PRO A 85 4.38 -18.82 -9.69
N GLU A 86 5.27 -18.44 -10.61
CA GLU A 86 6.68 -18.80 -10.53
C GLU A 86 7.36 -18.14 -9.33
N ASN A 87 8.37 -18.80 -8.74
CA ASN A 87 9.10 -18.27 -7.57
C ASN A 87 9.65 -16.86 -7.82
N SER A 88 10.30 -16.66 -8.97
CA SER A 88 10.91 -15.38 -9.32
C SER A 88 9.87 -14.27 -9.46
N SER A 89 8.71 -14.56 -10.05
CA SER A 89 7.62 -13.60 -10.18
C SER A 89 7.01 -13.25 -8.83
N PHE A 90 6.78 -14.25 -7.98
CA PHE A 90 6.25 -14.05 -6.62
C PHE A 90 7.19 -13.20 -5.77
N SER A 91 8.47 -13.60 -5.66
CA SER A 91 9.46 -12.88 -4.86
C SER A 91 9.67 -11.45 -5.36
N LYS A 92 9.66 -11.24 -6.69
CA LYS A 92 9.72 -9.89 -7.26
C LYS A 92 8.50 -9.07 -6.83
N GLN A 93 7.29 -9.62 -6.94
CA GLN A 93 6.07 -8.92 -6.57
C GLN A 93 6.03 -8.57 -5.08
N ILE A 94 6.40 -9.51 -4.20
CA ILE A 94 6.50 -9.25 -2.76
C ILE A 94 7.47 -8.10 -2.49
N LYS A 95 8.66 -8.14 -3.11
CA LYS A 95 9.63 -7.06 -2.97
C LYS A 95 9.09 -5.72 -3.49
N ASP A 96 8.42 -5.75 -4.65
CA ASP A 96 7.86 -4.57 -5.31
C ASP A 96 6.70 -3.93 -4.57
N VAL A 97 5.99 -4.69 -3.74
CA VAL A 97 4.81 -4.25 -2.98
C VAL A 97 5.19 -3.90 -1.55
N PHE A 98 5.95 -4.76 -0.86
CA PHE A 98 6.17 -4.67 0.58
C PHE A 98 7.59 -4.24 0.98
N GLU A 99 8.55 -4.24 0.05
CA GLU A 99 9.98 -4.05 0.37
C GLU A 99 10.65 -3.00 -0.53
N THR A 100 9.88 -2.10 -1.13
CA THR A 100 10.41 -0.95 -1.89
C THR A 100 11.09 0.10 -1.00
N GLN A 101 11.14 -0.12 0.32
CA GLN A 101 11.86 0.69 1.32
C GLN A 101 11.53 2.18 1.21
N GLU A 102 10.25 2.55 1.24
CA GLU A 102 9.86 3.96 1.18
C GLU A 102 9.50 4.54 2.54
N ASP A 103 8.92 3.76 3.45
CA ASP A 103 8.59 4.19 4.81
C ASP A 103 8.82 3.08 5.84
N CYS A 104 9.70 3.30 6.81
CA CYS A 104 9.93 2.34 7.91
C CYS A 104 9.26 2.74 9.22
N SER A 105 8.62 3.91 9.27
CA SER A 105 7.77 4.30 10.40
C SER A 105 6.54 3.40 10.49
N CYS A 106 6.20 2.71 9.39
CA CYS A 106 5.09 1.79 9.27
C CYS A 106 5.49 0.56 8.46
N THR A 107 6.20 -0.41 9.05
CA THR A 107 6.10 -1.87 8.82
C THR A 107 7.33 -2.53 9.46
N SER A 108 7.18 -3.08 10.67
CA SER A 108 8.18 -4.06 11.12
C SER A 108 7.97 -5.35 10.35
N ILE A 109 9.05 -6.07 10.06
CA ILE A 109 8.99 -7.41 9.48
C ILE A 109 9.44 -8.41 10.54
N LYS A 110 8.80 -9.57 10.60
CA LYS A 110 9.29 -10.73 11.37
C LYS A 110 9.31 -11.96 10.47
N GLU A 111 10.48 -12.58 10.39
CA GLU A 111 10.66 -13.83 9.66
C GLU A 111 10.34 -15.02 10.57
N HIS A 112 9.51 -15.92 10.07
CA HIS A 112 9.28 -17.25 10.63
C HIS A 112 9.85 -18.30 9.69
N GLN A 113 9.84 -19.57 10.12
CA GLN A 113 10.38 -20.65 9.31
C GLN A 113 9.63 -20.82 7.97
N ASN A 114 8.30 -20.65 7.97
CA ASN A 114 7.44 -20.97 6.83
C ASN A 114 6.64 -19.77 6.29
N PHE A 115 6.72 -18.61 6.95
CA PHE A 115 6.06 -17.39 6.52
C PHE A 115 6.81 -16.16 7.02
N THR A 116 6.41 -15.00 6.54
CA THR A 116 6.92 -13.70 6.98
C THR A 116 5.75 -12.82 7.33
N THR A 117 5.80 -12.19 8.50
CA THR A 117 4.79 -11.23 8.94
C THR A 117 5.22 -9.82 8.60
N TYR A 118 4.40 -9.15 7.82
CA TYR A 118 4.48 -7.72 7.52
C TYR A 118 3.47 -7.00 8.42
N PHE A 119 3.98 -6.31 9.44
CA PHE A 119 3.15 -5.69 10.45
C PHE A 119 2.52 -4.40 9.94
N VAL A 120 1.20 -4.32 9.99
CA VAL A 120 0.44 -3.09 9.75
C VAL A 120 0.21 -2.41 11.09
N ASN A 121 0.94 -1.32 11.36
CA ASN A 121 0.93 -0.62 12.65
C ASN A 121 0.68 0.88 12.49
N PRO A 122 -0.50 1.30 12.01
CA PRO A 122 -0.82 2.71 11.78
C PRO A 122 -0.78 3.55 13.08
N SER A 123 -1.05 2.92 14.23
CA SER A 123 -1.06 3.56 15.55
C SER A 123 0.33 3.64 16.22
N GLN A 124 1.39 3.15 15.56
CA GLN A 124 2.77 3.15 16.06
C GLN A 124 2.92 2.50 17.45
N GLU A 125 2.20 1.42 17.69
CA GLU A 125 2.23 0.70 18.95
C GLU A 125 3.61 0.09 19.21
N GLN A 126 4.18 0.36 20.38
CA GLN A 126 5.54 -0.07 20.73
C GLN A 126 5.69 -1.59 20.80
N ASN A 127 4.62 -2.30 21.18
CA ASN A 127 4.65 -3.74 21.42
C ASN A 127 3.98 -4.55 20.30
N ILE A 128 3.86 -4.01 19.09
CA ILE A 128 3.15 -4.68 17.98
C ILE A 128 3.64 -6.12 17.71
N LYS A 129 4.93 -6.39 17.94
CA LYS A 129 5.51 -7.75 17.81
C LYS A 129 5.01 -8.75 18.84
N GLN A 130 4.49 -8.28 19.98
CA GLN A 130 3.91 -9.13 21.03
C GLN A 130 2.46 -9.49 20.71
N THR A 131 1.77 -8.65 19.94
CA THR A 131 0.40 -8.82 19.47
C THR A 131 0.34 -9.31 18.03
N GLU A 132 1.41 -9.96 17.55
CA GLU A 132 1.53 -10.39 16.16
C GLU A 132 0.33 -11.19 15.66
N PHE A 133 -0.17 -12.16 16.42
CA PHE A 133 -1.31 -12.99 16.03
C PHE A 133 -2.64 -12.49 16.63
N ASP A 134 -2.72 -11.21 16.98
CA ASP A 134 -3.97 -10.60 17.39
C ASP A 134 -4.81 -10.30 16.12
N TYR A 135 -6.00 -10.88 16.08
CA TYR A 135 -6.91 -10.82 14.94
C TYR A 135 -7.53 -9.42 14.72
N THR A 136 -7.30 -8.48 15.64
CA THR A 136 -7.74 -7.09 15.50
C THR A 136 -6.79 -6.24 14.63
N TYR A 137 -5.61 -6.76 14.27
CA TYR A 137 -4.71 -6.08 13.34
C TYR A 137 -4.76 -6.69 11.94
N ASP A 138 -4.64 -5.82 10.93
CA ASP A 138 -4.58 -6.19 9.52
C ASP A 138 -3.16 -6.61 9.08
N HIS A 139 -2.44 -7.36 9.94
CA HIS A 139 -1.12 -7.87 9.58
C HIS A 139 -1.19 -8.79 8.36
N ILE A 140 -0.16 -8.73 7.51
CA ILE A 140 -0.09 -9.52 6.30
C ILE A 140 0.93 -10.64 6.49
N TYR A 141 0.49 -11.87 6.26
CA TYR A 141 1.31 -13.07 6.35
C TYR A 141 1.62 -13.57 4.95
N VAL A 142 2.90 -13.57 4.58
CA VAL A 142 3.38 -14.01 3.27
C VAL A 142 4.01 -15.40 3.40
N TYR A 143 3.46 -16.37 2.70
CA TYR A 143 3.91 -17.76 2.72
C TYR A 143 4.72 -18.04 1.46
N SER A 144 6.03 -17.77 1.50
CA SER A 144 6.90 -17.83 0.32
C SER A 144 7.00 -19.22 -0.32
N ASN A 145 6.91 -20.29 0.49
CA ASN A 145 6.85 -21.67 0.01
C ASN A 145 5.51 -22.00 -0.70
N LEU A 146 4.42 -21.37 -0.28
CA LEU A 146 3.08 -21.55 -0.84
C LEU A 146 2.74 -20.55 -1.95
N LYS A 147 3.51 -19.45 -2.03
CA LYS A 147 3.34 -18.32 -2.97
C LYS A 147 1.96 -17.68 -2.86
N ILE A 148 1.58 -17.37 -1.64
CA ILE A 148 0.34 -16.69 -1.31
C ILE A 148 0.60 -15.68 -0.21
N LEU A 149 -0.37 -14.80 -0.01
CA LEU A 149 -0.52 -14.04 1.22
C LEU A 149 -1.87 -14.32 1.86
N SER A 150 -1.98 -14.02 3.15
CA SER A 150 -3.22 -14.04 3.90
C SER A 150 -3.21 -12.92 4.95
N ASP A 151 -4.39 -12.55 5.42
CA ASP A 151 -4.60 -12.06 6.78
C ASP A 151 -4.39 -13.21 7.79
N LEU A 152 -4.67 -12.98 9.09
CA LEU A 152 -4.53 -14.02 10.11
C LEU A 152 -5.49 -15.20 9.80
N PRO A 153 -4.98 -16.38 9.42
CA PRO A 153 -5.83 -17.43 8.85
C PRO A 153 -6.38 -18.35 9.95
N LEU A 154 -7.39 -17.86 10.68
CA LEU A 154 -8.08 -18.68 11.69
C LEU A 154 -8.78 -19.86 11.02
N LEU A 155 -8.49 -21.08 11.49
CA LEU A 155 -8.94 -22.32 10.86
C LEU A 155 -10.47 -22.44 10.85
N ASN A 156 -11.11 -21.95 11.93
CA ASN A 156 -12.57 -21.96 12.06
C ASN A 156 -13.27 -20.98 11.10
N ASP A 157 -12.57 -19.97 10.60
CA ASP A 157 -13.13 -18.99 9.66
C ASP A 157 -12.98 -19.45 8.21
N ILE A 158 -11.89 -20.17 7.91
CA ILE A 158 -11.57 -20.60 6.54
C ILE A 158 -12.06 -22.00 6.20
N ALA A 159 -12.40 -22.84 7.19
CA ALA A 159 -12.76 -24.23 6.93
C ALA A 159 -13.79 -24.83 7.89
N GLU A 160 -14.58 -25.76 7.34
CA GLU A 160 -15.50 -26.62 8.07
C GLU A 160 -15.13 -28.09 7.88
N ILE A 161 -15.21 -28.88 8.96
CA ILE A 161 -15.01 -30.33 8.88
C ILE A 161 -16.30 -31.05 9.27
N LYS A 162 -16.90 -31.77 8.32
CA LYS A 162 -18.13 -32.57 8.52
C LYS A 162 -17.91 -34.00 8.05
N ASN A 163 -18.14 -34.98 8.92
CA ASN A 163 -17.93 -36.41 8.61
C ASN A 163 -16.54 -36.72 8.02
N ASN A 164 -15.50 -36.08 8.56
CA ASN A 164 -14.12 -36.20 8.08
C ASN A 164 -13.90 -35.67 6.65
N ASN A 165 -14.84 -34.88 6.13
CA ASN A 165 -14.69 -34.13 4.90
C ASN A 165 -14.39 -32.67 5.23
N LEU A 166 -13.31 -32.16 4.68
CA LEU A 166 -12.86 -30.77 4.82
C LEU A 166 -13.46 -29.94 3.70
N LYS A 167 -14.19 -28.88 4.05
CA LYS A 167 -14.71 -27.88 3.13
C LYS A 167 -14.06 -26.55 3.43
N ILE A 168 -13.48 -25.90 2.43
CA ILE A 168 -12.84 -24.59 2.58
C ILE A 168 -13.80 -23.52 2.10
N ASN A 169 -13.99 -22.48 2.90
CA ASN A 169 -14.81 -21.32 2.60
C ASN A 169 -13.90 -20.08 2.71
N LEU A 170 -13.14 -19.80 1.65
CA LEU A 170 -12.21 -18.68 1.67
C LEU A 170 -12.93 -17.35 1.42
N ASN A 171 -12.59 -16.32 2.20
CA ASN A 171 -13.14 -14.98 2.02
C ASN A 171 -12.74 -14.41 0.64
N GLN A 172 -13.69 -13.73 -0.02
CA GLN A 172 -13.47 -13.06 -1.30
C GLN A 172 -12.33 -12.03 -1.25
N ASN A 173 -12.10 -11.37 -0.10
CA ASN A 173 -10.99 -10.45 0.09
C ASN A 173 -9.66 -11.16 -0.16
N ILE A 174 -9.41 -12.31 0.49
CA ILE A 174 -8.17 -13.08 0.35
C ILE A 174 -7.98 -13.55 -1.10
N ILE A 175 -9.07 -13.99 -1.75
CA ILE A 175 -9.06 -14.40 -3.16
C ILE A 175 -8.66 -13.24 -4.06
N ALA A 176 -9.33 -12.10 -3.92
CA ALA A 176 -9.13 -10.94 -4.77
C ALA A 176 -7.74 -10.33 -4.58
N ARG A 177 -7.26 -10.21 -3.33
CA ARG A 177 -5.90 -9.73 -3.01
C ARG A 177 -4.82 -10.57 -3.70
N ASN A 178 -4.89 -11.90 -3.59
CA ASN A 178 -3.91 -12.80 -4.18
C ASN A 178 -3.96 -12.78 -5.72
N LYS A 179 -5.16 -12.83 -6.32
CA LYS A 179 -5.29 -12.81 -7.79
C LYS A 179 -4.88 -11.47 -8.40
N TYR A 180 -5.19 -10.36 -7.74
CA TYR A 180 -4.72 -9.05 -8.15
C TYR A 180 -3.19 -9.02 -8.18
N LEU A 181 -2.55 -9.34 -7.05
CA LEU A 181 -1.11 -9.22 -6.90
C LEU A 181 -0.31 -10.22 -7.73
N PHE A 182 -0.77 -11.47 -7.84
CA PHE A 182 0.04 -12.55 -8.42
C PHE A 182 -0.48 -13.14 -9.73
N ASN A 183 -1.73 -12.83 -10.11
CA ASN A 183 -2.30 -13.24 -11.40
C ASN A 183 -2.63 -12.07 -12.33
N ASN A 184 -2.29 -10.84 -11.93
CA ASN A 184 -2.53 -9.63 -12.71
C ASN A 184 -4.02 -9.45 -13.07
N SER A 185 -4.91 -9.87 -12.15
CA SER A 185 -6.35 -9.87 -12.40
C SER A 185 -6.94 -8.47 -12.24
N LYS A 186 -7.28 -7.85 -13.37
CA LYS A 186 -7.96 -6.55 -13.42
C LYS A 186 -9.37 -6.59 -12.83
N GLY A 187 -10.04 -7.73 -12.92
CA GLY A 187 -11.37 -7.93 -12.35
C GLY A 187 -11.32 -7.91 -10.82
N ASP A 188 -10.32 -8.58 -10.24
CA ASP A 188 -10.12 -8.56 -8.79
C ASP A 188 -9.67 -7.18 -8.31
N LEU A 189 -8.85 -6.44 -9.07
CA LEU A 189 -8.57 -5.02 -8.75
C LEU A 189 -9.86 -4.19 -8.72
N ALA A 190 -10.73 -4.32 -9.73
CA ALA A 190 -12.00 -3.58 -9.77
C ALA A 190 -12.90 -3.92 -8.58
N TRP A 191 -12.88 -5.19 -8.13
CA TRP A 191 -13.60 -5.64 -6.94
C TRP A 191 -13.01 -5.02 -5.67
N LEU A 192 -11.67 -5.05 -5.50
CA LEU A 192 -10.98 -4.48 -4.33
C LEU A 192 -11.24 -2.97 -4.18
N LEU A 193 -11.26 -2.22 -5.29
CA LEU A 193 -11.53 -0.76 -5.27
C LEU A 193 -12.92 -0.41 -4.71
N ILE A 194 -13.85 -1.37 -4.67
CA ILE A 194 -15.22 -1.18 -4.16
C ILE A 194 -15.38 -1.79 -2.77
N HIS A 195 -14.82 -2.99 -2.55
CA HIS A 195 -15.15 -3.83 -1.39
C HIS A 195 -14.04 -3.96 -0.36
N ASP A 196 -12.80 -3.60 -0.69
CA ASP A 196 -11.62 -3.82 0.16
C ASP A 196 -10.62 -2.66 0.01
N LYS A 197 -11.17 -1.45 0.12
CA LYS A 197 -10.39 -0.21 -0.01
C LYS A 197 -9.34 -0.07 1.08
N ASP A 198 -9.59 -0.58 2.28
CA ASP A 198 -8.66 -0.50 3.40
C ASP A 198 -7.36 -1.24 3.09
N PHE A 199 -7.43 -2.43 2.47
CA PHE A 199 -6.24 -3.12 1.98
C PHE A 199 -5.46 -2.28 0.95
N LEU A 200 -6.15 -1.65 -0.02
CA LEU A 200 -5.50 -0.80 -1.01
C LEU A 200 -4.90 0.47 -0.38
N LYS A 201 -5.56 1.03 0.64
CA LYS A 201 -5.06 2.12 1.46
C LYS A 201 -3.79 1.68 2.20
N THR A 202 -3.76 0.48 2.77
CA THR A 202 -2.55 -0.10 3.39
C THR A 202 -1.42 -0.28 2.39
N LEU A 203 -1.69 -0.81 1.19
CA LEU A 203 -0.68 -0.95 0.13
C LEU A 203 -0.05 0.40 -0.21
N LEU A 204 -0.87 1.44 -0.43
CA LEU A 204 -0.35 2.75 -0.79
C LEU A 204 0.32 3.43 0.40
N ILE A 205 -0.36 3.58 1.53
CA ILE A 205 0.09 4.41 2.67
C ILE A 205 1.21 3.72 3.43
N ASN A 206 1.03 2.47 3.85
CA ASN A 206 1.99 1.78 4.71
C ASN A 206 3.15 1.20 3.91
N PHE A 207 2.87 0.60 2.75
CA PHE A 207 3.90 -0.07 1.95
C PHE A 207 4.48 0.78 0.80
N GLY A 208 3.91 1.95 0.52
CA GLY A 208 4.42 2.84 -0.54
C GLY A 208 4.17 2.31 -1.96
N PHE A 209 3.19 1.43 -2.15
CA PHE A 209 2.89 0.85 -3.46
C PHE A 209 2.16 1.87 -4.36
N ASP A 210 2.91 2.79 -4.97
CA ASP A 210 2.39 3.86 -5.84
C ASP A 210 2.37 3.51 -7.33
N LYS A 211 2.59 2.23 -7.69
CA LYS A 211 2.75 1.79 -9.09
C LYS A 211 1.43 1.64 -9.86
N GLU A 212 0.29 1.54 -9.17
CA GLU A 212 -1.04 1.36 -9.78
C GLU A 212 -1.81 2.69 -9.81
N GLU A 213 -1.98 3.26 -11.01
CA GLU A 213 -2.60 4.58 -11.21
C GLU A 213 -4.02 4.65 -10.63
N LYS A 214 -4.82 3.57 -10.74
CA LYS A 214 -6.18 3.56 -10.19
C LYS A 214 -6.22 3.55 -8.67
N ILE A 215 -5.27 2.88 -8.02
CA ILE A 215 -5.14 2.92 -6.55
C ILE A 215 -4.76 4.34 -6.13
N ASN A 216 -3.77 4.93 -6.79
CA ASN A 216 -3.33 6.30 -6.52
C ASN A 216 -4.49 7.29 -6.63
N GLU A 217 -5.27 7.22 -7.71
CA GLU A 217 -6.43 8.09 -7.94
C GLU A 217 -7.46 7.99 -6.81
N ILE A 218 -7.94 6.77 -6.53
CA ILE A 218 -9.04 6.57 -5.59
C ILE A 218 -8.59 6.88 -4.17
N ILE A 219 -7.45 6.36 -3.73
CA ILE A 219 -6.99 6.52 -2.36
C ILE A 219 -6.60 7.98 -2.09
N LEU A 220 -5.92 8.67 -3.02
CA LEU A 220 -5.57 10.07 -2.82
C LEU A 220 -6.81 10.98 -2.81
N ASN A 221 -7.85 10.65 -3.57
CA ASN A 221 -9.11 11.37 -3.51
C ASN A 221 -9.86 11.11 -2.19
N ASP A 222 -9.95 9.86 -1.75
CA ASP A 222 -10.61 9.49 -0.50
C ASP A 222 -9.92 10.16 0.71
N LEU A 223 -8.58 10.12 0.77
CA LEU A 223 -7.79 10.82 1.80
C LEU A 223 -7.99 12.32 1.79
N PHE A 224 -8.01 12.94 0.61
CA PHE A 224 -8.25 14.39 0.52
C PHE A 224 -9.63 14.74 1.09
N GLN A 225 -10.66 13.98 0.73
CA GLN A 225 -12.01 14.19 1.24
C GLN A 225 -12.13 13.94 2.75
N GLU A 226 -11.38 12.97 3.29
CA GLU A 226 -11.27 12.70 4.72
C GLU A 226 -10.66 13.91 5.44
N TYR A 227 -9.48 14.36 5.02
CA TYR A 227 -8.75 15.47 5.63
C TYR A 227 -9.47 16.82 5.50
N SER A 228 -10.13 17.07 4.36
CA SER A 228 -10.90 18.31 4.17
C SER A 228 -12.18 18.39 5.02
N LYS A 229 -12.61 17.28 5.63
CA LYS A 229 -13.76 17.24 6.55
C LYS A 229 -13.35 17.20 8.02
N GLU A 230 -12.05 17.06 8.32
CA GLU A 230 -11.57 17.16 9.69
C GLU A 230 -11.83 18.58 10.25
N THR A 231 -11.88 18.69 11.57
CA THR A 231 -12.01 19.99 12.25
C THR A 231 -10.91 20.10 13.31
N PRO A 232 -9.89 20.95 13.09
CA PRO A 232 -9.68 21.83 11.92
C PRO A 232 -9.41 21.05 10.62
N GLU A 233 -9.65 21.71 9.48
CA GLU A 233 -9.35 21.18 8.14
C GLU A 233 -7.85 20.83 8.04
N SER A 234 -7.53 19.68 7.43
CA SER A 234 -6.18 19.12 7.48
C SER A 234 -5.63 18.59 6.16
N SER A 235 -6.12 19.06 5.01
CA SER A 235 -5.70 18.61 3.67
C SER A 235 -4.18 18.68 3.45
N GLN A 236 -3.46 19.53 4.16
CA GLN A 236 -1.99 19.57 4.16
C GLN A 236 -1.36 18.21 4.53
N LYS A 237 -2.06 17.33 5.24
CA LYS A 237 -1.62 15.95 5.53
C LYS A 237 -1.38 15.12 4.27
N ILE A 238 -1.94 15.50 3.12
CA ILE A 238 -1.64 14.86 1.83
C ILE A 238 -0.13 14.83 1.57
N GLY A 239 0.62 15.88 1.91
CA GLY A 239 2.08 15.88 1.73
C GLY A 239 2.81 14.76 2.47
N ASN A 240 2.29 14.31 3.63
CA ASN A 240 2.87 13.18 4.37
C ASN A 240 2.73 11.83 3.65
N ILE A 241 1.82 11.73 2.68
CA ILE A 241 1.66 10.54 1.84
C ILE A 241 2.69 10.54 0.71
N LEU A 242 3.15 11.70 0.26
CA LEU A 242 4.07 11.84 -0.87
C LEU A 242 5.54 11.86 -0.45
N PHE A 243 5.84 12.43 0.72
CA PHE A 243 7.19 12.62 1.22
C PHE A 243 7.34 11.90 2.54
N VAL A 244 8.12 10.81 2.53
CA VAL A 244 8.27 9.90 3.68
C VAL A 244 9.74 9.65 3.97
N LYS A 245 10.03 9.12 5.17
CA LYS A 245 11.37 8.68 5.56
C LYS A 245 11.48 7.17 5.40
N ASN A 246 12.41 6.74 4.55
CA ASN A 246 12.69 5.31 4.41
C ASN A 246 13.38 4.73 5.65
N CYS A 247 13.65 3.43 5.59
CA CYS A 247 14.33 2.64 6.62
C CYS A 247 15.74 3.10 6.98
N GLU A 248 16.40 3.84 6.09
CA GLU A 248 17.71 4.43 6.36
C GLU A 248 17.60 5.86 6.92
N GLY A 249 16.38 6.35 7.17
CA GLY A 249 16.12 7.72 7.60
C GLY A 249 16.38 8.75 6.50
N LYS A 250 16.36 8.34 5.22
CA LYS A 250 16.48 9.22 4.05
C LYS A 250 15.12 9.52 3.44
N LEU A 251 14.98 10.69 2.84
CA LEU A 251 13.80 11.07 2.06
C LEU A 251 13.52 10.04 0.96
N SER A 252 12.28 9.55 0.92
CA SER A 252 11.70 8.85 -0.20
C SER A 252 10.50 9.65 -0.73
N ILE A 253 10.46 9.81 -2.05
CA ILE A 253 9.45 10.60 -2.74
C ILE A 253 8.62 9.67 -3.62
N ARG A 254 7.30 9.63 -3.40
CA ARG A 254 6.36 8.83 -4.17
C ARG A 254 6.08 9.47 -5.53
N LYS A 255 7.01 9.26 -6.46
CA LYS A 255 7.03 9.96 -7.76
C LYS A 255 5.81 9.69 -8.62
N ASN A 256 5.18 8.51 -8.51
CA ASN A 256 3.98 8.24 -9.32
C ASN A 256 2.74 8.97 -8.77
N LEU A 257 2.70 9.25 -7.46
CA LEU A 257 1.69 10.17 -6.88
C LEU A 257 1.90 11.61 -7.38
N LEU A 258 3.15 12.10 -7.40
CA LEU A 258 3.45 13.43 -7.94
C LEU A 258 3.05 13.56 -9.42
N LYS A 259 3.37 12.54 -10.25
CA LYS A 259 2.93 12.51 -11.65
C LYS A 259 1.41 12.51 -11.81
N TYR A 260 0.71 11.79 -10.94
CA TYR A 260 -0.76 11.81 -10.93
C TYR A 260 -1.28 13.21 -10.60
N ILE A 261 -0.71 13.89 -9.60
CA ILE A 261 -1.09 15.27 -9.25
C ILE A 261 -0.81 16.21 -10.43
N GLU A 262 0.39 16.16 -11.02
CA GLU A 262 0.75 16.97 -12.19
C GLU A 262 -0.24 16.78 -13.35
N LYS A 263 -0.54 15.52 -13.72
CA LYS A 263 -1.46 15.19 -14.81
C LYS A 263 -2.90 15.65 -14.57
N ASN A 264 -3.34 15.67 -13.32
CA ASN A 264 -4.72 16.02 -12.94
C ASN A 264 -4.87 17.48 -12.50
N THR A 265 -3.77 18.23 -12.42
CA THR A 265 -3.80 19.66 -12.15
C THR A 265 -4.31 20.39 -13.38
N SER A 266 -5.35 21.20 -13.19
CA SER A 266 -5.92 22.01 -14.25
C SER A 266 -6.41 23.33 -13.69
N LYS A 267 -6.85 24.23 -14.57
CA LYS A 267 -7.52 25.47 -14.17
C LYS A 267 -8.61 25.22 -13.10
N ASN A 268 -9.42 24.18 -13.24
CA ASN A 268 -10.55 23.92 -12.33
C ASN A 268 -10.25 22.86 -11.26
N ASN A 269 -9.01 22.38 -11.15
CA ASN A 269 -8.61 21.35 -10.20
C ASN A 269 -7.21 21.65 -9.68
N ASP A 270 -7.17 22.41 -8.59
CA ASP A 270 -5.98 22.89 -7.87
C ASP A 270 -5.84 22.25 -6.49
N LYS A 271 -6.85 21.51 -6.02
CA LYS A 271 -6.97 21.01 -4.64
C LYS A 271 -5.69 20.37 -4.08
N TYR A 272 -4.98 19.58 -4.89
CA TYR A 272 -3.73 18.93 -4.47
C TYR A 272 -2.55 19.90 -4.45
N ILE A 273 -2.52 20.88 -5.35
CA ILE A 273 -1.52 21.95 -5.32
C ILE A 273 -1.71 22.77 -4.05
N SER A 274 -2.95 23.19 -3.74
CA SER A 274 -3.26 23.93 -2.51
C SER A 274 -2.88 23.14 -1.26
N ALA A 275 -3.19 21.84 -1.21
CA ALA A 275 -2.78 20.96 -0.11
C ALA A 275 -1.26 20.84 0.02
N LEU A 276 -0.51 20.78 -1.09
CA LEU A 276 0.95 20.73 -1.07
C LEU A 276 1.57 22.08 -0.68
N SER A 277 0.99 23.19 -1.09
CA SER A 277 1.38 24.54 -0.64
C SER A 277 1.18 24.68 0.87
N ASN A 278 0.02 24.27 1.39
CA ASN A 278 -0.25 24.28 2.83
C ASN A 278 0.66 23.29 3.58
N TYR A 279 0.99 22.13 3.00
CA TYR A 279 1.97 21.20 3.58
C TYR A 279 3.32 21.86 3.81
N VAL A 280 3.79 22.64 2.86
CA VAL A 280 5.05 23.38 2.98
C VAL A 280 5.01 24.35 4.16
N ILE A 281 3.94 25.13 4.26
CA ILE A 281 3.80 26.19 5.26
C ILE A 281 3.50 25.62 6.65
N ASP A 282 2.48 24.77 6.75
CA ASP A 282 1.89 24.33 8.01
C ASP A 282 2.58 23.11 8.62
N ILE A 283 3.34 22.32 7.84
CA ILE A 283 4.02 21.11 8.31
C ILE A 283 5.53 21.18 8.08
N LEU A 284 5.99 21.47 6.86
CA LEU A 284 7.41 21.32 6.51
C LEU A 284 8.30 22.39 7.15
N TYR A 285 7.83 23.65 7.17
CA TYR A 285 8.53 24.82 7.69
C TYR A 285 7.82 25.49 8.87
N ASN A 286 6.88 24.80 9.51
CA ASN A 286 6.24 25.30 10.72
C ASN A 286 7.17 25.17 11.93
N ASP A 287 7.51 26.28 12.58
CA ASP A 287 8.38 26.28 13.77
C ASP A 287 7.83 25.48 14.96
N SER A 288 6.50 25.33 15.04
CA SER A 288 5.85 24.56 16.10
C SER A 288 5.86 23.05 15.85
N ILE A 289 6.14 22.62 14.61
CA ILE A 289 6.15 21.21 14.20
C ILE A 289 7.55 20.85 13.71
N LYS A 290 8.27 20.04 14.48
CA LYS A 290 9.60 19.60 14.07
C LYS A 290 9.52 18.65 12.88
N SER A 291 9.83 19.16 11.69
CA SER A 291 9.96 18.35 10.49
C SER A 291 11.05 17.26 10.66
N PRO A 292 10.81 16.02 10.18
CA PRO A 292 11.81 14.96 10.21
C PRO A 292 12.87 15.10 9.10
N PHE A 293 12.70 16.04 8.17
CA PHE A 293 13.58 16.23 7.02
C PHE A 293 14.71 17.22 7.32
N SER A 294 15.91 16.88 6.86
CA SER A 294 17.06 17.77 6.85
C SER A 294 16.87 18.94 5.88
N PRO A 295 17.63 20.04 5.99
CA PRO A 295 17.51 21.18 5.07
C PRO A 295 17.66 20.79 3.59
N ASP A 296 18.61 19.92 3.24
CA ASP A 296 18.78 19.44 1.86
C ASP A 296 17.56 18.64 1.38
N GLU A 297 16.97 17.80 2.23
CA GLU A 297 15.74 17.05 1.90
C GLU A 297 14.51 17.94 1.79
N LYS A 298 14.37 18.95 2.67
CA LYS A 298 13.29 19.94 2.56
C LYS A 298 13.39 20.67 1.22
N ALA A 299 14.58 21.09 0.82
CA ALA A 299 14.77 21.74 -0.48
C ALA A 299 14.45 20.80 -1.66
N GLU A 300 14.74 19.51 -1.56
CA GLU A 300 14.33 18.52 -2.57
C GLU A 300 12.80 18.39 -2.67
N ILE A 301 12.10 18.37 -1.53
CA ILE A 301 10.63 18.39 -1.47
C ILE A 301 10.09 19.66 -2.14
N ILE A 302 10.64 20.83 -1.81
CA ILE A 302 10.28 22.10 -2.45
C ILE A 302 10.51 22.04 -3.96
N ALA A 303 11.64 21.49 -4.41
CA ALA A 303 11.93 21.36 -5.84
C ALA A 303 10.85 20.53 -6.57
N ASN A 304 10.43 19.41 -5.97
CA ASN A 304 9.39 18.54 -6.52
C ASN A 304 8.03 19.26 -6.60
N ILE A 305 7.62 19.96 -5.53
CA ILE A 305 6.34 20.70 -5.48
C ILE A 305 6.38 21.86 -6.48
N SER A 306 7.41 22.70 -6.43
CA SER A 306 7.55 23.89 -7.28
C SER A 306 7.65 23.55 -8.77
N ASN A 307 8.23 22.40 -9.13
CA ASN A 307 8.26 21.96 -10.53
C ASN A 307 6.88 21.60 -11.09
N ILE A 308 5.86 21.39 -10.23
CA ILE A 308 4.48 21.17 -10.64
C ILE A 308 3.67 22.47 -10.50
N GLU A 309 3.79 23.13 -9.35
CA GLU A 309 3.03 24.34 -9.00
C GLU A 309 3.37 25.51 -9.93
N ILE A 310 4.65 25.84 -10.15
CA ILE A 310 5.03 27.06 -10.88
C ILE A 310 4.58 27.01 -12.34
N PRO A 311 4.77 25.92 -13.12
CA PRO A 311 4.21 25.84 -14.46
C PRO A 311 2.70 26.01 -14.49
N ALA A 312 1.97 25.34 -13.59
CA ALA A 312 0.52 25.43 -13.50
C ALA A 312 0.06 26.84 -13.11
N PHE A 313 0.73 27.47 -12.15
CA PHE A 313 0.50 28.84 -11.74
C PHE A 313 0.69 29.81 -12.91
N ASN A 314 1.82 29.74 -13.62
CA ASN A 314 2.08 30.60 -14.78
C ASN A 314 1.07 30.38 -15.91
N GLN A 315 0.55 29.17 -16.07
CA GLN A 315 -0.42 28.83 -17.11
C GLN A 315 -1.85 29.27 -16.76
N TYR A 316 -2.24 29.18 -15.49
CA TYR A 316 -3.63 29.37 -15.05
C TYR A 316 -3.87 30.66 -14.25
N LYS A 317 -2.82 31.47 -14.01
CA LYS A 317 -2.92 32.76 -13.31
C LYS A 317 -4.06 33.61 -13.87
N GLY A 318 -5.00 34.00 -13.02
CA GLY A 318 -6.15 34.84 -13.39
C GLY A 318 -7.23 34.14 -14.25
N LEU A 319 -7.17 32.81 -14.41
CA LEU A 319 -8.09 32.05 -15.28
C LEU A 319 -9.09 31.13 -14.53
N SER A 320 -9.00 30.95 -13.20
CA SER A 320 -9.87 30.02 -12.44
C SER A 320 -9.82 30.18 -10.90
N THR A 321 -10.34 29.19 -10.14
CA THR A 321 -10.65 29.16 -8.67
C THR A 321 -9.56 29.72 -7.75
N ASP A 322 -9.95 30.07 -6.51
CA ASP A 322 -9.20 30.84 -5.49
C ASP A 322 -7.66 30.64 -5.45
N SER A 323 -7.13 29.43 -5.65
CA SER A 323 -5.68 29.18 -5.55
C SER A 323 -4.86 29.76 -6.71
N TRP A 324 -5.42 29.90 -7.92
CA TRP A 324 -4.71 30.53 -9.05
C TRP A 324 -4.83 32.06 -9.06
N ASN A 325 -5.60 32.61 -8.13
CA ASN A 325 -5.60 34.03 -7.77
C ASN A 325 -4.61 34.33 -6.63
N SER A 326 -3.88 33.32 -6.13
CA SER A 326 -2.83 33.56 -5.15
C SER A 326 -1.81 34.55 -5.70
N GLN A 327 -1.31 35.40 -4.81
CA GLN A 327 -0.47 36.54 -5.22
C GLN A 327 0.92 36.08 -5.68
N ALA A 328 1.40 34.98 -5.09
CA ALA A 328 2.70 34.40 -5.40
C ALA A 328 2.72 32.89 -5.16
N THR A 329 3.71 32.23 -5.75
CA THR A 329 3.98 30.80 -5.60
C THR A 329 4.50 30.48 -4.20
N THR A 330 4.36 29.22 -3.79
CA THR A 330 4.86 28.74 -2.49
C THR A 330 6.36 28.97 -2.34
N LEU A 331 7.13 28.79 -3.42
CA LEU A 331 8.57 29.06 -3.40
C LEU A 331 8.87 30.53 -3.10
N PHE A 332 8.18 31.47 -3.76
CA PHE A 332 8.37 32.89 -3.47
C PHE A 332 8.00 33.22 -2.01
N TYR A 333 6.87 32.70 -1.54
CA TYR A 333 6.41 32.91 -0.17
C TYR A 333 7.41 32.42 0.87
N LEU A 334 8.08 31.29 0.62
CA LEU A 334 9.17 30.81 1.46
C LEU A 334 10.37 31.76 1.50
N GLN A 335 10.74 32.36 0.37
CA GLN A 335 11.94 33.23 0.28
C GLN A 335 11.72 34.61 0.89
N ASN A 336 10.49 35.11 0.89
CA ASN A 336 10.22 36.51 1.18
C ASN A 336 10.48 36.85 2.67
N LYS A 337 11.26 37.92 2.89
CA LYS A 337 11.71 38.36 4.22
C LYS A 337 10.56 38.78 5.16
N ASN A 338 9.44 39.21 4.58
CA ASN A 338 8.27 39.68 5.31
C ASN A 338 7.26 38.56 5.59
N THR A 339 7.51 37.34 5.10
CA THR A 339 6.66 36.17 5.29
C THR A 339 7.44 35.10 6.07
N MET A 340 7.91 34.03 5.41
CA MET A 340 8.58 32.92 6.10
C MET A 340 10.10 33.08 6.21
N ASN A 341 10.72 33.91 5.36
CA ASN A 341 12.15 34.24 5.43
C ASN A 341 13.08 33.01 5.49
N HIS A 342 12.92 32.09 4.53
CA HIS A 342 13.81 30.94 4.29
C HIS A 342 14.65 31.10 3.01
N PRO A 343 15.51 32.15 2.91
CA PRO A 343 16.34 32.39 1.74
C PRO A 343 17.34 31.26 1.44
N GLU A 344 17.69 30.46 2.45
CA GLU A 344 18.62 29.33 2.34
C GLU A 344 18.13 28.25 1.36
N VAL A 345 16.83 28.13 1.13
CA VAL A 345 16.27 27.12 0.21
C VAL A 345 16.78 27.34 -1.21
N LEU A 346 16.84 28.57 -1.70
CA LEU A 346 17.39 28.85 -3.04
C LEU A 346 18.87 28.49 -3.16
N GLU A 347 19.65 28.70 -2.11
CA GLU A 347 21.07 28.34 -2.10
C GLU A 347 21.28 26.82 -2.14
N ILE A 348 20.44 26.07 -1.41
CA ILE A 348 20.45 24.61 -1.45
C ILE A 348 19.97 24.10 -2.82
N LEU A 349 18.91 24.68 -3.40
CA LEU A 349 18.44 24.34 -4.75
C LEU A 349 19.57 24.52 -5.78
N LYS A 350 20.28 25.66 -5.76
CA LYS A 350 21.43 25.90 -6.65
C LYS A 350 22.56 24.89 -6.43
N LYS A 351 22.92 24.62 -5.17
CA LYS A 351 23.96 23.66 -4.77
C LYS A 351 23.70 22.27 -5.36
N HIS A 352 22.44 21.84 -5.40
CA HIS A 352 22.02 20.54 -5.96
C HIS A 352 21.61 20.61 -7.43
N ASN A 353 21.96 21.68 -8.15
CA ASN A 353 21.57 21.92 -9.54
C ASN A 353 20.06 21.68 -9.76
N TYR A 354 19.26 22.25 -8.86
CA TYR A 354 17.80 22.23 -8.86
C TYR A 354 17.22 20.82 -8.86
N PHE A 355 17.95 19.85 -8.28
CA PHE A 355 17.59 18.43 -8.26
C PHE A 355 17.25 17.84 -9.64
N GLY A 356 17.83 18.43 -10.69
CA GLY A 356 17.63 18.00 -12.07
C GLY A 356 16.37 18.55 -12.76
N TYR A 357 15.68 19.55 -12.19
CA TYR A 357 14.49 20.18 -12.80
C TYR A 357 14.86 21.38 -13.69
N PRO A 358 14.86 21.26 -15.03
CA PRO A 358 15.34 22.32 -15.92
C PRO A 358 14.42 23.54 -15.96
N PHE A 359 13.11 23.33 -15.82
CA PHE A 359 12.13 24.41 -15.74
C PHE A 359 12.41 25.28 -14.50
N LEU A 360 12.54 24.64 -13.33
CA LEU A 360 12.82 25.33 -12.07
C LEU A 360 14.13 26.12 -12.12
N LYS A 361 15.19 25.51 -12.67
CA LYS A 361 16.46 26.19 -12.92
C LYS A 361 16.27 27.46 -13.73
N LYS A 362 15.62 27.34 -14.91
CA LYS A 362 15.38 28.48 -15.80
C LYS A 362 14.59 29.58 -15.09
N TYR A 363 13.53 29.22 -14.37
CA TYR A 363 12.65 30.16 -13.68
C TYR A 363 13.35 30.96 -12.57
N ILE A 364 14.25 30.31 -11.82
CA ILE A 364 15.02 30.96 -10.75
C ILE A 364 16.15 31.82 -11.32
N GLU A 365 16.86 31.33 -12.35
CA GLU A 365 18.02 32.03 -12.93
C GLU A 365 17.62 33.21 -13.83
N SER A 366 16.42 33.20 -14.41
CA SER A 366 15.90 34.30 -15.23
C SER A 366 15.50 35.53 -14.43
N GLY A 367 15.32 35.41 -13.12
CA GLY A 367 14.75 36.46 -12.29
C GLY A 367 13.22 36.39 -12.16
N ASP A 368 12.55 35.41 -12.79
CA ASP A 368 11.08 35.36 -12.84
C ASP A 368 10.47 35.20 -11.44
N LEU A 369 11.09 34.38 -10.59
CA LEU A 369 10.68 34.22 -9.19
C LEU A 369 10.69 35.56 -8.43
N GLN A 370 11.70 36.41 -8.65
CA GLN A 370 11.85 37.70 -7.97
C GLN A 370 10.87 38.76 -8.48
N ASN A 371 10.29 38.55 -9.68
CA ASN A 371 9.28 39.40 -10.26
C ASN A 371 7.85 39.07 -9.76
N GLU A 372 7.68 38.00 -8.99
CA GLU A 372 6.43 37.73 -8.28
C GLU A 372 6.17 38.79 -7.19
N SER A 373 4.90 39.03 -6.87
CA SER A 373 4.49 40.09 -5.94
C SER A 373 3.42 39.59 -4.98
N THR A 374 3.57 39.87 -3.68
CA THR A 374 2.50 39.67 -2.67
C THR A 374 1.48 40.82 -2.67
N THR A 375 1.31 41.51 -3.78
CA THR A 375 0.37 42.64 -3.89
C THR A 375 -0.55 42.30 -5.06
N PRO A 376 -1.89 42.39 -4.90
CA PRO A 376 -2.81 42.16 -6.02
C PRO A 376 -2.41 43.04 -7.22
N PRO A 377 -2.67 42.62 -8.47
CA PRO A 377 -2.69 43.56 -9.57
C PRO A 377 -3.59 44.72 -9.15
N GLN A 378 -3.07 45.94 -9.12
CA GLN A 378 -3.95 47.09 -9.06
C GLN A 378 -4.81 47.00 -10.32
N ASP A 379 -6.13 47.10 -10.15
CA ASP A 379 -7.05 47.37 -11.26
C ASP A 379 -6.71 48.76 -11.82
N ASP A 380 -5.63 48.83 -12.59
CA ASP A 380 -5.28 49.96 -13.44
C ASP A 380 -6.16 49.83 -14.69
N ASP A 381 -7.46 50.12 -14.55
CA ASP A 381 -8.29 50.71 -15.63
C ASP A 381 -9.74 50.93 -15.15
N TYR A 382 -9.93 52.01 -14.39
CA TYR A 382 -11.13 52.84 -14.50
C TYR A 382 -10.72 54.31 -14.37
N GLN A 383 -10.22 54.90 -15.46
CA GLN A 383 -10.30 56.35 -15.73
C GLN A 383 -11.03 56.61 -17.03
#